data_AF-A0A6B2DWL8-F1
#
_entry.id   AF-A0A6B2DWL8-F1
#
_cell.length_a   1.000
_cell.length_b   1.000
_cell.length_c   1.000
_cell.angle_alpha   90.00
_cell.angle_beta   90.00
_cell.angle_gamma   90.00
#
_symmetry.space_group_name_H-M   'P 1'
#
loop_
_entity.id
_entity.type
_entity.pdbx_description
1 polymer ?
#
loop_
_entity_poly.entity_id
_entity_poly.type
_entity_poly.pdbx_seq_one_letter_code
_entity_poly.pdbx_strand_id
1 'polypeptide(L)'
;MNGSQPATDLTIVLAGDHRDLDRLCTELELGQGSPENRKDLSDHLIAELVRHAVAEEPFLDGEGDLAEADRLMRQLEGAGPQETRFERLLGGLIRAVRRHVRDEGPAAVTEVRRRCSPERRAELGRAVLETREAAATLPHPDLADRVLPAERLWPGPGFVDRARNALVRPGHGENAPASG
;
A
#
# COMPACT_ATOMS: atom_id res chain seq x y z
N MET A 1 2.13 20.48 27.02
CA MET A 1 1.00 20.77 26.11
C MET A 1 0.65 19.46 25.41
N ASN A 2 -0.42 18.77 25.83
CA ASN A 2 -0.93 17.58 25.14
C ASN A 2 -1.88 18.05 24.04
N GLY A 3 -1.33 18.34 22.85
CA GLY A 3 -2.14 18.47 21.65
C GLY A 3 -2.52 17.08 21.17
N SER A 4 -3.81 16.76 21.12
CA SER A 4 -4.28 15.59 20.39
C SER A 4 -3.72 15.65 18.97
N GLN A 5 -2.96 14.62 18.57
CA GLN A 5 -2.44 14.55 17.21
C GLN A 5 -3.62 14.53 16.22
N PRO A 6 -3.60 15.36 15.16
CA PRO A 6 -4.69 15.40 14.20
C PRO A 6 -4.80 14.03 13.51
N ALA A 7 -6.03 13.61 13.17
CA ALA A 7 -6.28 12.34 12.48
C ALA A 7 -5.50 12.19 11.15
N THR A 8 -4.99 13.31 10.62
CA THR A 8 -4.19 13.41 9.41
C THR A 8 -2.67 13.43 9.66
N ASP A 9 -2.19 13.24 10.90
CA ASP A 9 -0.76 13.05 11.18
C ASP A 9 -0.29 11.74 10.53
N LEU A 10 0.76 11.80 9.71
CA LEU A 10 1.32 10.63 9.01
C LEU A 10 1.55 9.43 9.93
N THR A 11 1.96 9.65 11.18
CA THR A 11 2.20 8.54 12.13
C THR A 11 0.91 7.84 12.54
N ILE A 12 -0.21 8.56 12.58
CA ILE A 12 -1.54 7.99 12.81
C ILE A 12 -2.01 7.22 11.57
N VAL A 13 -1.75 7.78 10.38
CA VAL A 13 -2.09 7.14 9.10
C VAL A 13 -1.34 5.81 8.96
N LEU A 14 -0.01 5.80 9.12
CA LEU A 14 0.81 4.58 9.02
C LEU A 14 0.39 3.52 10.06
N ALA A 15 0.15 3.92 11.31
CA ALA A 15 -0.36 3.01 12.34
C ALA A 15 -1.79 2.51 12.07
N GLY A 16 -2.57 3.24 11.25
CA GLY A 16 -3.85 2.80 10.71
C GLY A 16 -3.67 1.75 9.62
N ASP A 17 -2.82 2.03 8.64
CA ASP A 17 -2.49 1.11 7.55
C ASP A 17 -1.93 -0.22 8.11
N HIS A 18 -1.07 -0.18 9.12
CA HIS A 18 -0.59 -1.38 9.84
C HIS A 18 -1.73 -2.25 10.39
N ARG A 19 -2.76 -1.63 10.96
CA ARG A 19 -3.94 -2.35 11.48
C ARG A 19 -4.79 -2.92 10.35
N ASP A 20 -4.96 -2.17 9.27
CA ASP A 20 -5.70 -2.62 8.09
C ASP A 20 -4.98 -3.83 7.43
N LEU A 21 -3.66 -3.76 7.27
CA LEU A 21 -2.83 -4.85 6.74
C LEU A 21 -2.90 -6.11 7.63
N ASP A 22 -2.80 -5.98 8.95
CA ASP A 22 -2.91 -7.12 9.88
C ASP A 22 -4.32 -7.74 9.87
N ARG A 23 -5.37 -6.92 9.72
CA ARG A 23 -6.76 -7.38 9.54
C ARG A 23 -6.91 -8.18 8.24
N LEU A 24 -6.43 -7.67 7.11
CA LEU A 24 -6.50 -8.36 5.82
C LEU A 24 -5.73 -9.69 5.85
N CYS A 25 -4.54 -9.71 6.46
CA CYS A 25 -3.79 -10.95 6.68
C CYS A 25 -4.60 -11.97 7.48
N THR A 26 -5.27 -11.52 8.54
CA THR A 26 -6.11 -12.39 9.38
C THR A 26 -7.30 -12.94 8.59
N GLU A 27 -7.98 -12.12 7.80
CA GLU A 27 -9.09 -12.55 6.95
C GLU A 27 -8.66 -13.59 5.89
N LEU A 28 -7.49 -13.40 5.28
CA LEU A 28 -6.91 -14.35 4.32
C LEU A 28 -6.51 -15.68 4.99
N GLU A 29 -6.00 -15.64 6.22
CA GLU A 29 -5.64 -16.83 7.01
C GLU A 29 -6.86 -17.65 7.45
N LEU A 30 -8.03 -17.02 7.66
CA LEU A 30 -9.27 -17.72 8.00
C LEU A 30 -9.74 -18.69 6.90
N GLY A 31 -9.20 -18.55 5.68
CA GLY A 31 -9.46 -19.52 4.62
C GLY A 31 -10.89 -19.49 4.06
N GLN A 32 -11.67 -18.46 4.37
CA GLN A 32 -13.08 -18.35 4.00
C GLN A 32 -13.25 -17.87 2.54
N GLY A 33 -14.39 -18.21 1.92
CA GLY A 33 -14.75 -17.76 0.56
C GLY A 33 -14.34 -18.72 -0.56
N SER A 34 -14.74 -18.39 -1.79
CA SER A 34 -14.29 -19.11 -2.98
C SER A 34 -12.83 -18.78 -3.31
N PRO A 35 -12.14 -19.59 -4.14
CA PRO A 35 -10.81 -19.26 -4.63
C PRO A 35 -10.72 -17.86 -5.27
N GLU A 36 -11.77 -17.45 -5.98
CA GLU A 36 -11.86 -16.13 -6.61
C GLU A 36 -11.93 -15.01 -5.56
N ASN A 37 -12.80 -15.14 -4.55
CA ASN A 37 -12.88 -14.16 -3.46
C ASN A 37 -11.55 -14.03 -2.71
N ARG A 38 -10.82 -15.15 -2.54
CA ARG A 38 -9.49 -15.15 -1.92
C ARG A 38 -8.46 -14.43 -2.78
N LYS A 39 -8.53 -14.56 -4.10
CA LYS A 39 -7.66 -13.82 -5.03
C LYS A 39 -7.95 -12.33 -4.96
N ASP A 40 -9.21 -11.93 -4.96
CA ASP A 40 -9.61 -10.53 -4.83
C ASP A 40 -9.12 -9.92 -3.52
N LEU A 41 -9.28 -10.65 -2.41
CA LEU A 41 -8.78 -10.21 -1.10
C LEU A 41 -7.24 -10.14 -1.05
N SER A 42 -6.56 -11.06 -1.73
CA SER A 42 -5.10 -11.02 -1.88
C SER A 42 -4.66 -9.80 -2.71
N ASP A 43 -5.37 -9.49 -3.79
CA ASP A 43 -5.08 -8.33 -4.63
C ASP A 43 -5.32 -7.02 -3.87
N HIS A 44 -6.35 -6.98 -3.03
CA HIS A 44 -6.59 -5.87 -2.12
C HIS A 44 -5.45 -5.71 -1.11
N LEU A 45 -4.97 -6.80 -0.49
CA LEU A 45 -3.78 -6.75 0.38
C LEU A 45 -2.55 -6.19 -0.34
N ILE A 46 -2.29 -6.62 -1.58
CA ILE A 46 -1.18 -6.12 -2.40
C ILE A 46 -1.34 -4.61 -2.63
N ALA A 47 -2.55 -4.15 -2.96
CA ALA A 47 -2.83 -2.73 -3.19
C ALA A 47 -2.55 -1.88 -1.93
N GLU A 48 -3.03 -2.33 -0.77
CA GLU A 48 -2.80 -1.64 0.50
C GLU A 48 -1.31 -1.63 0.87
N LEU A 49 -0.59 -2.75 0.67
CA LEU A 49 0.83 -2.85 0.99
C LEU A 49 1.68 -1.93 0.11
N VAL A 50 1.41 -1.87 -1.20
CA VAL A 50 2.14 -0.97 -2.10
C VAL A 50 1.91 0.49 -1.71
N ARG A 51 0.68 0.87 -1.33
CA ARG A 51 0.38 2.22 -0.86
C ARG A 51 1.12 2.58 0.41
N HIS A 52 1.11 1.65 1.36
CA HIS A 52 1.82 1.80 2.62
C HIS A 52 3.32 1.97 2.39
N ALA A 53 3.93 1.12 1.57
CA ALA A 53 5.35 1.18 1.23
C ALA A 53 5.74 2.54 0.62
N VAL A 54 4.99 3.04 -0.36
CA VAL A 54 5.26 4.34 -1.00
C VAL A 54 5.18 5.50 0.00
N ALA A 55 4.30 5.42 1.02
CA ALA A 55 4.21 6.44 2.06
C ALA A 55 5.43 6.42 3.02
N GLU A 56 6.05 5.25 3.23
CA GLU A 56 7.19 5.07 4.12
C GLU A 56 8.56 5.29 3.43
N GLU A 57 8.63 5.15 2.09
CA GLU A 57 9.85 5.28 1.27
C GLU A 57 10.74 6.48 1.63
N PRO A 58 10.23 7.72 1.88
CA PRO A 58 11.09 8.85 2.22
C PRO A 58 11.80 8.76 3.59
N PHE A 59 11.39 7.82 4.45
CA PHE A 59 11.81 7.72 5.85
C PHE A 59 12.62 6.46 6.15
N LEU A 60 12.47 5.42 5.33
CA LEU A 60 13.17 4.16 5.48
C LEU A 60 14.41 4.12 4.59
N ASP A 61 15.57 3.94 5.21
CA ASP A 61 16.83 3.75 4.50
C ASP A 61 16.94 2.26 4.09
N GLY A 62 16.37 1.88 2.94
CA GLY A 62 16.66 0.60 2.28
C GLY A 62 15.46 -0.14 1.69
N GLU A 63 15.63 -0.67 0.47
CA GLU A 63 14.67 -1.54 -0.21
C GLU A 63 14.52 -2.94 0.43
N GLY A 64 15.27 -3.24 1.51
CA GLY A 64 15.53 -4.60 1.98
C GLY A 64 14.33 -5.33 2.57
N ASP A 65 13.53 -4.65 3.39
CA ASP A 65 12.50 -5.32 4.19
C ASP A 65 11.26 -5.71 3.36
N LEU A 66 10.92 -4.88 2.38
CA LEU A 66 9.83 -5.14 1.44
C LEU A 66 10.28 -5.91 0.18
N ALA A 67 11.58 -6.15 -0.03
CA ALA A 67 12.06 -6.88 -1.21
C ALA A 67 11.48 -8.30 -1.32
N GLU A 68 11.32 -9.01 -0.19
CA GLU A 68 10.65 -10.31 -0.17
C GLU A 68 9.17 -10.17 -0.54
N ALA A 69 8.48 -9.21 0.07
CA ALA A 69 7.07 -8.93 -0.23
C ALA A 69 6.89 -8.57 -1.71
N ASP A 70 7.69 -7.68 -2.27
CA ASP A 70 7.65 -7.26 -3.69
C ASP A 70 7.77 -8.45 -4.64
N ARG A 71 8.72 -9.37 -4.39
CA ARG A 71 8.87 -10.61 -5.17
C ARG A 71 7.65 -11.52 -5.07
N LEU A 72 7.03 -11.63 -3.89
CA LEU A 72 5.86 -12.47 -3.67
C LEU A 72 4.61 -11.86 -4.33
N MET A 73 4.42 -10.55 -4.22
CA MET A 73 3.32 -9.81 -4.86
C MET A 73 3.35 -10.01 -6.38
N ARG A 74 4.53 -9.84 -7.01
CA ARG A 74 4.70 -10.05 -8.47
C ARG A 74 4.42 -11.49 -8.90
N GLN A 75 4.76 -12.47 -8.08
CA GLN A 75 4.44 -13.88 -8.37
C GLN A 75 2.95 -14.17 -8.21
N LEU A 76 2.28 -13.51 -7.26
CA LEU A 76 0.83 -13.63 -7.05
C LEU A 76 0.02 -12.99 -8.19
N GLU A 77 0.50 -11.91 -8.82
CA GLU A 77 -0.16 -11.31 -9.99
C GLU A 77 -0.42 -12.32 -11.12
N GLY A 78 0.54 -13.23 -11.33
CA GLY A 78 0.47 -14.26 -12.36
C GLY A 78 -0.06 -15.61 -11.87
N ALA A 79 -0.49 -15.72 -10.61
CA ALA A 79 -1.04 -16.96 -10.07
C ALA A 79 -2.57 -16.94 -10.10
N GLY A 80 -3.16 -17.88 -10.82
CA GLY A 80 -4.61 -18.08 -10.79
C GLY A 80 -5.10 -18.59 -9.43
N PRO A 81 -6.36 -18.28 -9.04
CA PRO A 81 -6.93 -18.63 -7.74
C PRO A 81 -6.94 -20.14 -7.44
N GLN A 82 -7.01 -20.98 -8.48
CA GLN A 82 -7.06 -22.44 -8.35
C GLN A 82 -5.69 -23.11 -8.46
N GLU A 83 -4.63 -22.34 -8.69
CA GLU A 83 -3.29 -22.89 -8.82
C GLU A 83 -2.70 -23.26 -7.46
N THR A 84 -2.09 -24.44 -7.34
CA THR A 84 -1.45 -24.89 -6.10
C THR A 84 -0.36 -23.94 -5.60
N ARG A 85 0.25 -23.15 -6.50
CA ARG A 85 1.25 -22.14 -6.11
C ARG A 85 0.64 -20.93 -5.40
N PHE A 86 -0.64 -20.60 -5.65
CA PHE A 86 -1.30 -19.41 -5.11
C PHE A 86 -1.26 -19.39 -3.58
N GLU A 87 -1.80 -20.42 -2.93
CA GLU A 87 -1.86 -20.49 -1.46
C GLU A 87 -0.47 -20.48 -0.79
N ARG A 88 0.54 -21.06 -1.46
CA ARG A 88 1.93 -21.05 -0.96
C ARG A 88 2.52 -19.64 -1.01
N LEU A 89 2.33 -18.94 -2.12
CA LEU A 89 2.80 -17.57 -2.32
C LEU A 89 2.06 -16.61 -1.38
N LEU A 90 0.74 -16.77 -1.24
CA LEU A 90 -0.09 -15.99 -0.34
C LEU A 90 0.35 -16.15 1.12
N GLY A 91 0.57 -17.38 1.58
CA GLY A 91 1.11 -17.63 2.92
C GLY A 91 2.50 -17.02 3.12
N GLY A 92 3.32 -16.95 2.07
CA GLY A 92 4.58 -16.20 2.07
C GLY A 92 4.36 -14.70 2.27
N LEU A 93 3.46 -14.11 1.47
CA LEU A 93 3.18 -12.67 1.51
C LEU A 93 2.65 -12.26 2.88
N ILE A 94 1.71 -13.03 3.45
CA ILE A 94 1.15 -12.78 4.78
C ILE A 94 2.24 -12.74 5.85
N ARG A 95 3.20 -13.68 5.83
CA ARG A 95 4.33 -13.67 6.77
C ARG A 95 5.22 -12.44 6.59
N ALA A 96 5.52 -12.07 5.35
CA ALA A 96 6.33 -10.89 5.05
C ALA A 96 5.64 -9.61 5.53
N VAL A 97 4.33 -9.45 5.27
CA VAL A 97 3.54 -8.30 5.73
C VAL A 97 3.50 -8.22 7.26
N ARG A 98 3.24 -9.35 7.94
CA ARG A 98 3.21 -9.36 9.41
C ARG A 98 4.56 -9.00 10.02
N ARG A 99 5.67 -9.48 9.44
CA ARG A 99 7.02 -9.10 9.87
C ARG A 99 7.24 -7.60 9.70
N HIS A 100 6.92 -7.06 8.53
CA HIS A 100 7.02 -5.62 8.26
C HIS A 100 6.22 -4.78 9.27
N VAL A 101 4.94 -5.09 9.47
CA VAL A 101 4.07 -4.36 10.38
C VAL A 101 4.53 -4.45 11.84
N ARG A 102 4.96 -5.63 12.31
CA ARG A 102 5.24 -5.88 13.74
C ARG A 102 6.65 -5.54 14.15
N ASP A 103 7.62 -5.87 13.30
CA ASP A 103 9.04 -5.80 13.65
C ASP A 103 9.65 -4.46 13.20
N GLU A 104 9.23 -3.92 12.06
CA GLU A 104 9.83 -2.73 11.44
C GLU A 104 8.95 -1.48 11.59
N GLY A 105 7.62 -1.64 11.47
CA GLY A 105 6.63 -0.56 11.53
C GLY A 105 6.80 0.39 12.74
N PRO A 106 7.04 -0.11 13.97
CA PRO A 106 7.28 0.75 15.12
C PRO A 106 8.54 1.63 14.99
N ALA A 107 9.60 1.11 14.38
CA ALA A 107 10.83 1.85 14.12
C ALA A 107 10.62 2.92 13.05
N ALA A 108 9.89 2.58 11.97
CA ALA A 108 9.50 3.51 10.92
C ALA A 108 8.74 4.72 11.48
N VAL A 109 7.67 4.47 12.26
CA VAL A 109 6.85 5.51 12.90
C VAL A 109 7.68 6.39 13.83
N THR A 110 8.63 5.80 14.57
CA THR A 110 9.55 6.54 15.45
C THR A 110 10.44 7.47 14.63
N GLU A 111 10.97 6.99 13.50
CA GLU A 111 11.85 7.77 12.65
C GLU A 111 11.11 8.94 11.96
N VAL A 112 9.86 8.73 11.53
CA VAL A 112 9.00 9.83 11.05
C VAL A 112 8.80 10.91 12.11
N ARG A 113 8.55 10.52 13.37
CA ARG A 113 8.43 11.48 14.48
C ARG A 113 9.71 12.26 14.72
N ARG A 114 10.86 11.62 14.54
CA ARG A 114 12.19 12.21 14.73
C ARG A 114 12.58 13.16 13.61
N ARG A 115 12.31 12.79 12.34
CA ARG A 115 12.72 13.55 11.14
C ARG A 115 11.75 14.69 10.78
N CYS A 116 10.48 14.62 11.17
CA CYS A 116 9.46 15.59 10.72
C CYS A 116 8.85 16.40 11.87
N SER A 117 8.63 17.70 11.65
CA SER A 117 7.81 18.52 12.56
C SER A 117 6.34 18.06 12.57
N PRO A 118 5.55 18.39 13.60
CA PRO A 118 4.12 18.08 13.63
C PRO A 118 3.35 18.57 12.40
N GLU A 119 3.65 19.78 11.92
CA GLU A 119 3.01 20.40 10.75
C GLU A 119 3.34 19.61 9.48
N ARG A 120 4.61 19.23 9.32
CA ARG A 120 5.05 18.43 8.17
C ARG A 120 4.40 17.04 8.18
N ARG A 121 4.28 16.40 9.35
CA ARG A 121 3.57 15.11 9.47
C ARG A 121 2.10 15.23 9.10
N ALA A 122 1.42 16.32 9.49
CA ALA A 122 0.02 16.57 9.14
C ALA A 122 -0.18 16.88 7.65
N GLU A 123 0.81 17.48 6.99
CA GLU A 123 0.82 17.67 5.53
C GLU A 123 0.99 16.35 4.79
N LEU A 124 1.98 15.56 5.20
CA LEU A 124 2.27 14.27 4.57
C LEU A 124 1.12 13.27 4.75
N GLY A 125 0.53 13.18 5.94
CA GLY A 125 -0.60 12.29 6.16
C GLY A 125 -1.84 12.69 5.37
N ARG A 126 -2.10 14.00 5.16
CA ARG A 126 -3.14 14.46 4.21
C ARG A 126 -2.84 13.99 2.78
N ALA A 127 -1.62 14.16 2.31
CA ALA A 127 -1.25 13.73 0.95
C ALA A 127 -1.42 12.21 0.74
N VAL A 128 -1.09 11.39 1.75
CA VAL A 128 -1.33 9.93 1.72
C VAL A 128 -2.82 9.62 1.65
N LEU A 129 -3.64 10.28 2.47
CA LEU A 129 -5.09 10.07 2.50
C LEU A 129 -5.78 10.52 1.20
N GLU A 130 -5.40 11.67 0.63
CA GLU A 130 -5.91 12.16 -0.67
C GLU A 130 -5.60 11.16 -1.79
N THR A 131 -4.40 10.58 -1.78
CA THR A 131 -3.99 9.56 -2.75
C THR A 131 -4.80 8.26 -2.56
N ARG A 132 -5.08 7.87 -1.31
CA ARG A 132 -5.94 6.71 -1.00
C ARG A 132 -7.37 6.92 -1.51
N GLU A 133 -7.95 8.11 -1.31
CA GLU A 133 -9.30 8.42 -1.78
C GLU A 133 -9.38 8.40 -3.31
N ALA A 134 -8.40 8.99 -4.00
CA ALA A 134 -8.29 8.90 -5.45
C ALA A 134 -8.18 7.44 -5.94
N ALA A 135 -7.43 6.59 -5.22
CA ALA A 135 -7.31 5.18 -5.54
C ALA A 135 -8.59 4.35 -5.21
N ALA A 136 -9.32 4.70 -4.16
CA ALA A 136 -10.58 4.05 -3.80
C ALA A 136 -11.71 4.35 -4.80
N THR A 137 -11.62 5.48 -5.53
CA THR A 137 -12.55 5.80 -6.63
C THR A 137 -12.27 5.04 -7.93
N LEU A 138 -11.32 4.09 -7.92
CA LEU A 138 -11.03 3.22 -9.05
C LEU A 138 -11.90 1.96 -9.00
N PRO A 139 -12.29 1.40 -10.15
CA PRO A 139 -13.20 0.27 -10.18
C PRO A 139 -12.56 -0.98 -9.52
N HIS A 140 -13.09 -1.35 -8.35
CA HIS A 140 -12.96 -2.69 -7.78
C HIS A 140 -14.06 -3.58 -8.39
N PRO A 141 -13.83 -4.89 -8.62
CA PRO A 141 -14.85 -5.80 -9.16
C PRO A 141 -16.21 -5.75 -8.45
N ASP A 142 -16.25 -5.42 -7.15
CA ASP A 142 -17.48 -5.25 -6.35
C ASP A 142 -18.18 -3.87 -6.49
N LEU A 143 -17.62 -2.92 -7.24
CA LEU A 143 -18.13 -1.54 -7.38
C LEU A 143 -18.38 -1.13 -8.86
N ALA A 144 -18.49 -2.12 -9.76
CA ALA A 144 -18.39 -1.97 -11.21
C ALA A 144 -19.40 -1.01 -11.89
N ASP A 145 -20.46 -0.56 -11.22
CA ASP A 145 -21.55 0.17 -11.88
C ASP A 145 -21.36 1.70 -12.00
N ARG A 146 -20.33 2.30 -11.40
CA ARG A 146 -20.07 3.74 -11.56
C ARG A 146 -18.58 4.04 -11.54
N VAL A 147 -18.02 4.43 -12.69
CA VAL A 147 -16.89 5.37 -12.95
C VAL A 147 -16.05 4.91 -14.16
N LEU A 148 -15.54 5.91 -14.89
CA LEU A 148 -14.75 5.89 -16.15
C LEU A 148 -13.49 4.97 -16.12
N PRO A 149 -12.89 4.63 -17.28
CA PRO A 149 -12.00 3.48 -17.39
C PRO A 149 -10.62 3.76 -16.78
N ALA A 150 -10.36 3.18 -15.61
CA ALA A 150 -9.01 3.10 -15.05
C ALA A 150 -8.44 1.69 -15.25
N GLU A 151 -8.13 1.34 -16.51
CA GLU A 151 -7.40 0.12 -16.89
C GLU A 151 -6.03 -0.01 -16.20
N ARG A 152 -5.54 1.06 -15.55
CA ARG A 152 -4.21 1.12 -14.93
C ARG A 152 -4.12 0.45 -13.57
N LEU A 153 -5.23 0.23 -12.85
CA LEU A 153 -5.19 -0.26 -11.46
C LEU A 153 -5.97 -1.57 -11.25
N TRP A 154 -6.29 -2.24 -12.35
CA TRP A 154 -6.88 -3.58 -12.36
C TRP A 154 -5.84 -4.65 -11.95
N PRO A 155 -6.22 -5.66 -11.15
CA PRO A 155 -5.37 -6.81 -10.85
C PRO A 155 -4.96 -7.56 -12.13
N GLY A 156 -3.69 -7.94 -12.22
CA GLY A 156 -3.13 -8.64 -13.38
C GLY A 156 -1.66 -8.32 -13.59
N PRO A 157 -1.02 -8.85 -14.65
CA PRO A 157 0.42 -8.68 -14.87
C PRO A 157 0.85 -7.21 -14.87
N GLY A 158 1.85 -6.86 -14.06
CA GLY A 158 2.40 -5.51 -13.89
C GLY A 158 1.57 -4.61 -12.98
N PHE A 159 0.64 -5.15 -12.21
CA PHE A 159 -0.23 -4.38 -11.30
C PHE A 159 0.56 -3.65 -10.21
N VAL A 160 1.52 -4.30 -9.55
CA VAL A 160 2.38 -3.72 -8.50
C VAL A 160 3.12 -2.50 -9.03
N ASP A 161 3.70 -2.60 -10.22
CA ASP A 161 4.42 -1.48 -10.84
C ASP A 161 3.48 -0.34 -11.21
N ARG A 162 2.29 -0.65 -11.76
CA ARG A 162 1.28 0.38 -12.06
C ARG A 162 0.74 1.06 -10.81
N ALA A 163 0.51 0.29 -9.74
CA ALA A 163 0.08 0.80 -8.45
C ALA A 163 1.14 1.74 -7.86
N ARG A 164 2.42 1.30 -7.81
CA ARG A 164 3.53 2.15 -7.35
C ARG A 164 3.64 3.43 -8.17
N ASN A 165 3.65 3.32 -9.51
CA ASN A 165 3.75 4.47 -10.41
C ASN A 165 2.56 5.44 -10.34
N ALA A 166 1.36 4.97 -9.99
CA ALA A 166 0.19 5.84 -9.81
C ALA A 166 0.25 6.63 -8.50
N LEU A 167 0.91 6.07 -7.48
CA LEU A 167 1.04 6.67 -6.15
C LEU A 167 2.22 7.63 -6.06
N VAL A 168 3.30 7.36 -6.80
CA VAL A 168 4.38 8.31 -7.01
C VAL A 168 3.84 9.42 -7.92
N ARG A 169 3.48 10.58 -7.34
CA ARG A 169 2.98 11.74 -8.11
C ARG A 169 3.89 11.95 -9.33
N PRO A 170 3.35 12.21 -10.54
CA PRO A 170 4.19 12.72 -11.62
C PRO A 170 4.82 14.00 -11.08
N GLY A 171 6.15 14.01 -11.07
CA GLY A 171 6.92 15.12 -10.54
C GLY A 171 6.35 16.44 -11.04
N HIS A 172 6.31 17.43 -10.16
CA HIS A 172 6.52 18.79 -10.61
C HIS A 172 7.92 18.81 -11.25
N GLY A 173 7.96 18.45 -12.53
CA GLY A 173 9.12 18.55 -13.38
C GLY A 173 9.41 20.03 -13.56
N GLU A 174 10.44 20.48 -12.87
CA GLU A 174 11.25 21.61 -13.30
C GLU A 174 11.75 21.34 -14.73
N ASN A 175 11.45 22.28 -15.65
CA ASN A 175 12.19 22.56 -16.90
C ASN A 175 11.62 23.88 -17.48
N ALA A 176 12.20 25.05 -17.16
CA ALA A 176 13.37 25.70 -17.79
C ALA A 176 12.96 26.71 -18.92
N PRO A 177 13.89 27.55 -19.39
CA PRO A 177 13.99 28.98 -19.13
C PRO A 177 13.09 29.87 -20.01
N ALA A 178 12.68 31.04 -19.48
CA ALA A 178 12.19 32.13 -20.32
C ALA A 178 13.40 32.94 -20.82
N SER A 179 13.76 32.74 -22.09
CA SER A 179 14.54 33.70 -22.84
C SER A 179 13.72 34.98 -23.05
N GLY A 180 14.35 36.13 -22.82
CA GLY A 180 13.86 37.47 -23.11
C GLY A 180 14.93 38.50 -22.77
#